data_AF-A0A7D5M6J7-F1
#
_entry.id   AF-A0A7D5M6J7-F1
#
_cell.length_a   1.000
_cell.length_b   1.000
_cell.length_c   1.000
_cell.angle_alpha   90.00
_cell.angle_beta   90.00
_cell.angle_gamma   90.00
#
_symmetry.space_group_name_H-M   'P 1'
#
loop_
_entity.id
_entity.type
_entity.pdbx_description
1 polymer ?
#
loop_
_entity_poly.entity_id
_entity_poly.type
_entity_poly.pdbx_seq_one_letter_code
_entity_poly.pdbx_strand_id
1 'polypeptide(L)'
;MKNEPVDIKKQTQYVYIPGLDLYAANKVGKLTPYVMIVLGIGLPVFGVMMYFFPMSLMHVVIPELAILPVAMYFIKKWSKEWNEQFTKNHTGSV
;
A
#
# COMPACT_ATOMS: atom_id res chain seq x y z
N MET A 1 -8.29 16.31 1.77
CA MET A 1 -8.27 15.79 0.38
C MET A 1 -9.69 15.80 -0.14
N LYS A 2 -9.91 16.07 -1.43
CA LYS A 2 -11.24 15.95 -2.03
C LYS A 2 -11.60 14.46 -2.17
N ASN A 3 -12.84 14.12 -1.85
CA ASN A 3 -13.34 12.75 -2.03
C ASN A 3 -13.75 12.58 -3.49
N GLU A 4 -12.86 12.01 -4.28
CA GLU A 4 -13.03 11.77 -5.71
C GLU A 4 -12.56 10.35 -6.06
N PRO A 5 -13.09 9.75 -7.14
CA PRO A 5 -12.58 8.47 -7.62
C PRO A 5 -11.10 8.59 -7.99
N VAL A 6 -10.36 7.51 -7.77
CA VAL A 6 -8.91 7.44 -8.01
C VAL A 6 -8.60 6.55 -9.21
N ASP A 7 -7.55 6.89 -9.96
CA ASP A 7 -7.02 6.00 -10.98
C ASP A 7 -6.26 4.85 -10.31
N ILE A 8 -6.80 3.63 -10.41
CA ILE A 8 -6.25 2.42 -9.80
C ILE A 8 -4.85 2.11 -10.34
N LYS A 9 -4.59 2.32 -11.63
CA LYS A 9 -3.27 2.05 -12.22
C LYS A 9 -2.23 3.00 -11.64
N LYS A 10 -2.57 4.28 -11.55
CA LYS A 10 -1.69 5.31 -10.97
C LYS A 10 -1.41 5.03 -9.49
N GLN A 11 -2.44 4.69 -8.72
CA GLN A 11 -2.28 4.34 -7.29
C GLN A 11 -1.40 3.08 -7.11
N THR A 12 -1.53 2.10 -7.99
CA THR A 12 -0.68 0.90 -7.94
C THR A 12 0.78 1.24 -8.26
N GLN A 13 1.03 2.15 -9.21
CA GLN A 13 2.40 2.60 -9.53
C GLN A 13 3.05 3.38 -8.39
N TYR A 14 2.27 4.11 -7.60
CA TYR A 14 2.78 4.83 -6.43
C TYR A 14 3.39 3.91 -5.36
N VAL A 15 3.04 2.62 -5.35
CA VAL A 15 3.60 1.63 -4.41
C VAL A 15 5.12 1.47 -4.59
N TYR A 16 5.66 1.70 -5.79
CA TYR A 16 7.10 1.55 -6.04
C TYR A 16 7.94 2.73 -5.52
N ILE A 17 7.31 3.83 -5.13
CA ILE A 17 8.00 5.05 -4.70
C ILE A 17 7.68 5.28 -3.23
N PRO A 18 8.69 5.16 -2.34
CA PRO A 18 8.50 5.45 -0.92
C PRO A 18 7.88 6.83 -0.70
N GLY A 19 6.82 6.90 0.10
CA GLY A 19 6.08 8.11 0.40
C GLY A 19 4.88 8.35 -0.52
N LEU A 20 4.95 7.98 -1.81
CA LEU A 20 3.77 8.02 -2.68
C LEU A 20 2.79 6.89 -2.37
N ASP A 21 3.30 5.77 -1.88
CA ASP A 21 2.53 4.64 -1.39
C ASP A 21 1.69 5.01 -0.15
N LEU A 22 2.26 5.77 0.79
CA LEU A 22 1.56 6.36 1.94
C LEU A 22 0.51 7.37 1.48
N TYR A 23 0.84 8.20 0.49
CA TYR A 23 -0.13 9.12 -0.11
C TYR A 23 -1.29 8.35 -0.75
N ALA A 24 -1.00 7.26 -1.48
CA ALA A 24 -2.01 6.41 -2.10
C ALA A 24 -2.96 5.81 -1.06
N ALA A 25 -2.41 5.27 0.03
CA ALA A 25 -3.18 4.73 1.15
C ALA A 25 -4.02 5.81 1.85
N ASN A 26 -3.44 7.00 2.06
CA ASN A 26 -4.14 8.12 2.69
C ASN A 26 -5.30 8.62 1.82
N LYS A 27 -5.12 8.70 0.50
CA LYS A 27 -6.15 9.16 -0.44
C LYS A 27 -7.41 8.30 -0.42
N VAL A 28 -7.28 7.01 -0.10
CA VAL A 28 -8.41 6.06 -0.01
C VAL A 28 -8.82 5.76 1.45
N GLY A 29 -8.31 6.53 2.42
CA GLY A 29 -8.67 6.38 3.84
C GLY A 29 -8.14 5.10 4.50
N LYS A 30 -7.06 4.51 3.98
CA LYS A 30 -6.46 3.24 4.45
C LYS A 30 -5.02 3.39 4.93
N LEU A 31 -4.61 4.59 5.33
CA LEU A 31 -3.25 4.86 5.82
C LEU A 31 -2.88 3.97 7.02
N THR A 32 -3.72 3.92 8.05
CA THR A 32 -3.43 3.15 9.26
C THR A 32 -3.25 1.65 8.99
N PRO A 33 -4.18 0.93 8.33
CA PRO A 33 -3.98 -0.48 8.05
C PRO A 33 -2.80 -0.71 7.09
N TYR A 34 -2.52 0.22 6.18
CA TYR A 34 -1.35 0.14 5.31
C TYR A 34 -0.04 0.16 6.11
N VAL A 35 0.12 1.13 7.01
CA VAL A 35 1.31 1.23 7.88
C VAL A 35 1.46 -0.02 8.75
N MET A 36 0.37 -0.55 9.29
CA MET A 36 0.41 -1.81 10.06
C MET A 36 0.91 -2.99 9.23
N ILE A 37 0.49 -3.10 7.96
CA ILE A 37 0.95 -4.17 7.05
C ILE A 37 2.44 -4.00 6.72
N VAL A 38 2.86 -2.79 6.35
CA VAL A 38 4.26 -2.51 6.00
C VAL A 38 5.18 -2.78 7.18
N LEU A 39 4.83 -2.31 8.38
CA LEU A 39 5.64 -2.57 9.58
C LEU A 39 5.56 -4.02 10.04
N GLY A 40 4.36 -4.64 9.94
CA GLY A 40 4.11 -6.02 10.36
C GLY A 40 4.83 -7.06 9.49
N ILE A 41 5.18 -6.73 8.25
CA ILE A 41 5.98 -7.59 7.36
C ILE A 41 7.45 -7.13 7.36
N GLY A 42 7.68 -5.82 7.23
CA GLY A 42 9.00 -5.25 7.09
C GLY A 42 9.89 -5.45 8.31
N LEU A 43 9.39 -5.19 9.52
CA LEU A 43 10.21 -5.32 10.74
C LEU A 43 10.61 -6.78 11.02
N PRO A 44 9.72 -7.78 10.93
CA PRO A 44 10.13 -9.17 11.11
C PRO A 44 11.13 -9.64 10.05
N VAL A 45 10.89 -9.33 8.77
CA VAL A 45 11.82 -9.74 7.70
C VAL A 45 13.19 -9.09 7.89
N PHE A 46 13.22 -7.79 8.21
CA PHE A 46 14.46 -7.09 8.52
C PHE A 46 15.20 -7.70 9.74
N GLY A 47 14.47 -8.00 10.82
CA GLY A 47 15.03 -8.61 12.03
C GLY A 47 15.63 -9.99 11.77
N VAL A 48 14.94 -10.83 10.98
CA VAL A 48 15.46 -12.14 10.55
C VAL A 48 16.75 -11.96 9.74
N MET A 49 16.78 -11.02 8.80
CA MET A 49 17.98 -10.76 7.99
C MET A 49 19.17 -10.34 8.87
N MET A 50 18.96 -9.40 9.80
CA MET A 50 19.98 -8.95 10.74
C MET A 50 20.53 -10.06 11.64
N TYR A 51 19.70 -11.06 11.97
CA TYR A 51 20.11 -12.18 12.81
C TYR A 51 20.99 -13.20 12.07
N PHE A 52 20.64 -13.51 10.81
CA PHE A 52 21.31 -14.57 10.04
C PHE A 52 22.46 -14.06 9.15
N PHE A 53 22.46 -12.78 8.79
CA PHE A 53 23.38 -12.24 7.78
C PHE A 53 24.11 -11.00 8.30
N PRO A 54 25.40 -10.82 7.94
CA PRO A 54 26.11 -9.58 8.20
C PRO A 54 25.48 -8.44 7.40
N MET A 55 25.47 -7.25 8.00
CA MET A 55 24.86 -6.04 7.42
C MET A 55 25.34 -5.81 5.98
N SER A 56 24.37 -5.74 5.07
CA SER A 56 24.59 -5.67 3.63
C SER A 56 23.35 -5.10 2.93
N LEU A 57 23.48 -4.75 1.64
CA LEU A 57 22.38 -4.24 0.82
C LEU A 57 21.14 -5.18 0.81
N MET A 58 21.34 -6.48 1.02
CA MET A 58 20.25 -7.46 1.08
C MET A 58 19.25 -7.17 2.21
N HIS A 59 19.68 -6.50 3.28
CA HIS A 59 18.81 -6.11 4.40
C HIS A 59 17.77 -5.07 4.01
N VAL A 60 17.97 -4.35 2.90
CA VAL A 60 16.98 -3.39 2.37
C VAL A 60 16.17 -4.04 1.26
N VAL A 61 16.83 -4.75 0.35
CA VAL A 61 16.19 -5.34 -0.84
C VAL A 61 15.19 -6.45 -0.48
N ILE A 62 15.54 -7.33 0.46
CA ILE A 62 14.68 -8.48 0.80
C ILE A 62 13.37 -8.06 1.49
N PRO A 63 13.38 -7.18 2.51
CA PRO A 63 12.13 -6.64 3.07
C PRO A 63 11.27 -5.96 2.01
N GLU A 64 11.86 -5.16 1.11
CA GLU A 64 11.13 -4.48 0.05
C GLU A 64 10.43 -5.47 -0.88
N LEU A 65 11.13 -6.52 -1.32
CA LEU A 65 10.55 -7.59 -2.14
C LEU A 65 9.42 -8.35 -1.43
N ALA A 66 9.47 -8.46 -0.09
CA ALA A 66 8.40 -9.06 0.69
C ALA A 66 7.17 -8.14 0.83
N ILE A 67 7.38 -6.83 0.97
CA ILE A 67 6.31 -5.85 1.19
C ILE A 67 5.60 -5.50 -0.12
N LEU A 68 6.33 -5.30 -1.21
CA LEU A 68 5.81 -4.76 -2.48
C LEU A 68 4.58 -5.52 -3.03
N PRO A 69 4.57 -6.86 -3.15
CA PRO A 69 3.40 -7.60 -3.66
C PRO A 69 2.16 -7.40 -2.80
N VAL A 70 2.35 -7.35 -1.47
CA VAL A 70 1.29 -7.18 -0.50
C VAL A 70 0.73 -5.75 -0.58
N ALA A 71 1.61 -4.75 -0.60
CA ALA A 71 1.24 -3.35 -0.76
C ALA A 71 0.47 -3.10 -2.06
N MET A 72 0.94 -3.66 -3.19
CA MET A 72 0.26 -3.59 -4.49
C MET A 72 -1.15 -4.18 -4.43
N TYR A 73 -1.30 -5.37 -3.84
CA TYR A 73 -2.60 -6.02 -3.71
C TYR A 73 -3.59 -5.15 -2.92
N PHE A 74 -3.19 -4.65 -1.75
CA PHE A 74 -4.06 -3.87 -0.89
C PHE A 74 -4.40 -2.50 -1.47
N ILE A 75 -3.44 -1.77 -2.04
CA ILE A 75 -3.71 -0.49 -2.69
C ILE A 75 -4.68 -0.67 -3.87
N LYS A 76 -4.49 -1.71 -4.70
CA LYS A 76 -5.40 -2.02 -5.80
C LYS A 76 -6.81 -2.35 -5.28
N LYS A 77 -6.91 -3.21 -4.27
CA LYS A 77 -8.19 -3.60 -3.64
C LYS A 77 -8.92 -2.39 -3.06
N TRP A 78 -8.24 -1.60 -2.23
CA TRP A 78 -8.85 -0.43 -1.59
C TRP A 78 -9.20 0.68 -2.57
N SER A 79 -8.40 0.88 -3.62
CA SER A 79 -8.74 1.84 -4.68
C SER A 79 -10.02 1.44 -5.41
N LYS A 80 -10.23 0.13 -5.62
CA LYS A 80 -11.48 -0.38 -6.20
C LYS A 80 -12.66 -0.17 -5.27
N GLU A 81 -12.54 -0.58 -4.01
CA GLU A 81 -13.57 -0.39 -2.97
C GLU A 81 -13.95 1.08 -2.79
N TRP A 82 -12.96 1.98 -2.84
CA TRP A 82 -13.15 3.42 -2.78
C TRP A 82 -13.99 3.91 -3.97
N ASN A 83 -13.60 3.56 -5.20
CA ASN A 83 -14.32 3.98 -6.41
C ASN A 83 -15.76 3.47 -6.46
N GLU A 84 -16.01 2.24 -5.99
CA GLU A 84 -17.36 1.65 -5.94
C GLU A 84 -18.35 2.46 -5.09
N GLN A 85 -17.88 3.19 -4.07
CA GLN A 85 -18.73 4.06 -3.25
C GLN A 85 -19.31 5.22 -4.08
N PHE A 86 -18.56 5.74 -5.06
CA PHE A 86 -19.01 6.84 -5.91
C PHE A 86 -19.98 6.36 -7.00
N THR A 87 -19.77 5.15 -7.54
CA THR A 87 -20.69 4.58 -8.53
C THR A 87 -22.05 4.26 -7.89
N LYS A 88 -22.08 3.63 -6.71
CA LYS A 88 -23.33 3.25 -6.03
C LYS A 88 -24.15 4.46 -5.58
N ASN A 89 -23.49 5.53 -5.13
CA ASN A 89 -24.17 6.76 -4.71
C ASN A 89 -24.79 7.54 -5.88
N HIS A 90 -24.39 7.29 -7.13
CA HIS A 90 -25.02 7.87 -8.31
C HIS A 90 -26.19 7.04 -8.86
N THR A 91 -26.25 5.74 -8.58
CA THR A 91 -27.35 4.87 -9.07
C THR A 91 -28.53 4.78 -8.09
N GLY A 92 -28.35 5.17 -6.82
CA GLY A 92 -29.39 5.15 -5.79
C GLY A 92 -30.21 6.44 -5.62
N SER A 93 -30.02 7.44 -6.49
CA SER A 93 -30.73 8.72 -6.46
C SER A 93 -31.78 8.87 -7.58
N VAL A 94 -32.50 7.78 -7.88
CA VAL A 94 -33.68 7.77 -8.77
C VAL A 94 -34.88 7.28 -7.99
#